data_AF-A0A955Q856-F1
#
_entry.id   AF-A0A955Q856-F1
#
_cell.length_a   1.000
_cell.length_b   1.000
_cell.length_c   1.000
_cell.angle_alpha   90.00
_cell.angle_beta   90.00
_cell.angle_gamma   90.00
#
_symmetry.space_group_name_H-M   'P 1'
#
loop_
_entity.id
_entity.type
_entity.pdbx_description
1 polymer ?
#
loop_
_entity_poly.entity_id
_entity_poly.type
_entity_poly.pdbx_seq_one_letter_code
_entity_poly.pdbx_strand_id
1 'polypeptide(L)'
;IRALAPKIRGWANYFSLTTFSNELRTLDKHIRRRLRALILSQWRTAKRTRQAMRALGADERQIRFVTGYLGRWWRGSLKASNMVLTNAFFRQRGLPAMAP
;
A
#
# COMPACT_ATOMS: atom_id res chain seq x y z
N ILE A 1 8.83 -0.45 6.17
CA ILE A 1 8.53 0.62 5.17
C ILE A 1 9.70 1.59 5.05
N ARG A 2 10.18 2.23 6.13
CA ARG A 2 11.32 3.17 6.07
C ARG A 2 12.58 2.62 5.39
N ALA A 3 12.92 1.35 5.61
CA ALA A 3 14.06 0.70 4.95
C ALA A 3 13.96 0.64 3.40
N LEU A 4 12.75 0.78 2.82
CA LEU A 4 12.55 0.85 1.37
C LEU A 4 12.76 2.24 0.80
N ALA A 5 12.65 3.29 1.63
CA ALA A 5 12.77 4.67 1.20
C ALA A 5 14.11 4.99 0.49
N PRO A 6 15.29 4.64 1.02
CA PRO A 6 16.55 4.93 0.34
C PRO A 6 16.68 4.16 -0.99
N LYS A 7 16.19 2.92 -1.05
CA LYS A 7 16.19 2.12 -2.29
C LYS A 7 15.33 2.76 -3.36
N ILE A 8 14.12 3.18 -2.99
CA ILE A 8 13.17 3.85 -3.91
C ILE A 8 13.72 5.19 -4.38
N ARG A 9 14.34 5.99 -3.50
CA ARG A 9 14.99 7.26 -3.88
C ARG A 9 16.16 7.04 -4.82
N GLY A 10 17.05 6.09 -4.53
CA GLY A 10 18.17 5.76 -5.41
C GLY A 10 17.70 5.32 -6.79
N TRP A 11 16.66 4.49 -6.85
CA TRP A 11 16.03 4.08 -8.11
C TRP A 11 15.42 5.27 -8.86
N ALA A 12 14.63 6.10 -8.19
CA ALA A 12 14.02 7.28 -8.80
C ALA A 12 15.07 8.27 -9.33
N ASN A 13 16.19 8.45 -8.62
CA ASN A 13 17.31 9.28 -9.04
C ASN A 13 18.08 8.70 -10.22
N TYR A 14 18.27 7.38 -10.26
CA TYR A 14 18.91 6.72 -11.41
C TYR A 14 18.09 6.88 -12.69
N PHE A 15 16.77 6.78 -12.59
CA PHE A 15 15.87 6.89 -13.74
C PHE A 15 15.34 8.33 -13.96
N SER A 16 15.78 9.33 -13.20
CA SER A 16 15.21 10.69 -13.27
C SER A 16 15.48 11.40 -14.61
N LEU A 17 16.53 11.00 -15.32
CA LEU A 17 16.90 11.53 -16.64
C LEU A 17 16.12 10.87 -17.78
N THR A 18 15.30 9.86 -17.49
CA THR A 18 14.52 9.17 -18.52
C THR A 18 13.17 9.84 -18.75
N THR A 19 12.73 9.91 -20.02
CA THR A 19 11.43 10.46 -20.42
C THR A 19 10.22 9.64 -19.90
N PHE A 20 10.49 8.46 -19.31
CA PHE A 20 9.52 7.43 -18.91
C PHE A 20 8.82 7.71 -17.55
N SER A 21 8.25 8.91 -17.42
CA SER A 21 7.54 9.32 -16.20
C SER A 21 6.28 8.48 -15.93
N ASN A 22 5.62 7.97 -16.97
CA ASN A 22 4.42 7.14 -16.83
C ASN A 22 4.73 5.72 -16.34
N GLU A 23 5.87 5.19 -16.75
CA GLU A 23 6.38 3.88 -16.37
C GLU A 23 6.75 3.89 -14.88
N LEU A 24 7.41 4.96 -14.41
CA LEU A 24 7.70 5.17 -12.98
C LEU A 24 6.42 5.26 -12.14
N ARG A 25 5.38 5.95 -12.62
CA ARG A 25 4.07 5.99 -11.95
C ARG A 25 3.41 4.62 -11.90
N THR A 26 3.52 3.84 -12.97
CA THR A 26 3.00 2.46 -13.02
C THR A 26 3.73 1.57 -12.03
N LEU A 27 5.06 1.66 -11.97
CA LEU A 27 5.89 0.93 -11.02
C LEU A 27 5.55 1.30 -9.57
N ASP A 28 5.39 2.59 -9.25
CA ASP A 28 4.98 3.04 -7.90
C ASP A 28 3.62 2.44 -7.50
N LYS A 29 2.64 2.40 -8.42
CA LYS A 29 1.36 1.73 -8.20
C LYS A 29 1.54 0.23 -7.89
N HIS A 30 2.38 -0.47 -8.65
CA HIS A 30 2.66 -1.89 -8.42
C HIS A 30 3.31 -2.14 -7.07
N ILE A 31 4.30 -1.32 -6.67
CA ILE A 31 4.99 -1.43 -5.39
C ILE A 31 4.00 -1.20 -4.24
N ARG A 32 3.19 -0.14 -4.29
CA ARG A 32 2.19 0.14 -3.25
C ARG A 32 1.15 -0.96 -3.15
N ARG A 33 0.70 -1.51 -4.27
CA ARG A 33 -0.23 -2.66 -4.27
C ARG A 33 0.40 -3.88 -3.58
N ARG A 34 1.66 -4.21 -3.90
CA ARG A 34 2.37 -5.32 -3.27
C ARG A 34 2.56 -5.10 -1.77
N LEU A 35 2.87 -3.87 -1.34
CA LEU A 35 2.93 -3.50 0.07
C LEU A 35 1.59 -3.66 0.78
N ARG A 36 0.47 -3.26 0.16
CA ARG A 36 -0.88 -3.48 0.72
C ARG A 36 -1.16 -4.96 0.91
N ALA A 37 -0.85 -5.78 -0.10
CA ALA A 37 -1.01 -7.24 0.00
C ALA A 37 -0.20 -7.84 1.16
N LEU A 38 1.05 -7.39 1.35
CA LEU A 38 1.91 -7.83 2.46
C LEU A 38 1.37 -7.42 3.84
N ILE A 39 0.86 -6.19 3.97
CA ILE A 39 0.24 -5.74 5.23
C ILE A 39 -0.99 -6.59 5.55
N LEU A 40 -1.85 -6.82 4.56
CA LEU A 40 -3.03 -7.67 4.73
C LEU A 40 -2.66 -9.10 5.09
N SER A 41 -1.63 -9.68 4.46
CA SER A 41 -1.17 -11.03 4.79
C SER A 41 -0.58 -11.13 6.20
N GLN A 42 0.07 -10.06 6.68
CA GLN A 42 0.58 -9.98 8.07
C GLN A 42 -0.55 -9.97 9.11
N TRP A 43 -1.71 -9.41 8.77
CA TRP A 43 -2.84 -9.40 9.70
C TRP A 43 -3.42 -10.81 9.89
N ARG A 44 -3.40 -11.65 8.85
CA ARG A 44 -3.66 -13.10 8.84
C ARG A 44 -5.06 -13.56 9.29
N THR A 45 -5.66 -12.93 10.29
CA THR A 45 -6.96 -13.28 10.90
C THR A 45 -7.96 -12.14 10.79
N ALA A 46 -9.26 -12.48 10.80
CA ALA A 46 -10.35 -11.51 10.82
C ALA A 46 -10.24 -10.56 12.02
N LYS A 47 -10.01 -11.11 13.22
CA LYS A 47 -9.91 -10.34 14.47
C LYS A 47 -8.83 -9.26 14.38
N ARG A 48 -7.61 -9.63 13.96
CA ARG A 48 -6.49 -8.70 13.84
C ARG A 48 -6.73 -7.67 12.74
N THR A 49 -7.34 -8.09 11.62
CA THR A 49 -7.72 -7.17 10.53
C THR A 49 -8.70 -6.10 11.01
N ARG A 50 -9.78 -6.50 11.71
CA ARG A 50 -10.75 -5.53 12.26
C ARG A 50 -10.11 -4.57 13.25
N GLN A 51 -9.29 -5.07 14.17
CA GLN A 51 -8.58 -4.24 15.15
C GLN A 51 -7.63 -3.24 14.47
N ALA A 52 -6.81 -3.71 13.53
CA ALA A 52 -5.88 -2.86 12.81
C ALA A 52 -6.61 -1.79 11.98
N MET A 53 -7.72 -2.16 11.34
CA MET A 53 -8.51 -1.21 10.55
C MET A 53 -9.20 -0.16 11.43
N ARG A 54 -9.76 -0.54 12.59
CA ARG A 54 -10.31 0.44 13.56
C ARG A 54 -9.25 1.39 14.06
N ALA A 55 -8.05 0.88 14.37
CA ALA A 55 -6.92 1.72 14.78
C ALA A 55 -6.45 2.69 13.67
N LEU A 56 -6.76 2.39 12.41
CA LEU A 56 -6.50 3.26 11.27
C LEU A 56 -7.68 4.19 10.94
N GLY A 57 -8.74 4.21 11.75
CA GLY A 57 -9.91 5.07 11.57
C GLY A 57 -10.89 4.57 10.50
N ALA A 58 -10.83 3.29 10.13
CA ALA A 58 -11.75 2.73 9.13
C ALA A 58 -13.16 2.55 9.69
N ASP A 59 -14.17 2.85 8.87
CA ASP A 59 -15.57 2.60 9.21
C ASP A 59 -15.93 1.10 9.13
N GLU A 60 -17.07 0.71 9.70
CA GLU A 60 -17.50 -0.69 9.75
C GLU A 60 -17.81 -1.27 8.35
N ARG A 61 -18.15 -0.43 7.36
CA ARG A 61 -18.39 -0.85 5.97
C ARG A 61 -17.07 -1.23 5.30
N GLN A 62 -16.04 -0.42 5.47
CA GLN A 62 -14.67 -0.65 5.00
C GLN A 62 -14.08 -1.90 5.66
N ILE A 63 -14.26 -2.04 6.97
CA ILE A 63 -13.82 -3.20 7.73
C ILE A 63 -14.47 -4.47 7.17
N ARG A 64 -15.80 -4.47 7.04
CA ARG A 64 -16.54 -5.61 6.48
C ARG A 64 -16.04 -5.95 5.09
N PHE A 65 -15.88 -4.95 4.23
CA PHE A 65 -15.41 -5.11 2.87
C PHE A 65 -14.02 -5.75 2.80
N VAL A 66 -13.04 -5.27 3.59
CA VAL A 66 -11.69 -5.88 3.63
C VAL A 66 -11.73 -7.28 4.23
N THR A 67 -12.51 -7.50 5.29
CA THR A 67 -12.62 -8.84 5.90
C THR A 67 -13.26 -9.87 4.96
N GLY A 68 -14.10 -9.46 4.01
CA GLY A 68 -14.62 -10.34 2.97
C GLY A 68 -13.56 -10.93 2.03
N TYR A 69 -12.35 -10.34 1.99
CA TYR A 69 -11.22 -10.83 1.19
C TYR A 69 -10.13 -11.52 2.02
N LEU A 70 -10.40 -11.89 3.28
CA LEU A 70 -9.48 -12.67 4.11
C LEU A 70 -9.02 -13.94 3.36
N GLY A 71 -7.73 -14.26 3.45
CA GLY A 71 -7.13 -15.38 2.73
C GLY A 71 -6.90 -15.12 1.22
N ARG A 72 -7.49 -14.08 0.64
CA ARG A 72 -7.29 -13.63 -0.75
C ARG A 72 -6.65 -12.24 -0.80
N TRP A 73 -5.54 -12.09 -0.09
CA TRP A 73 -4.86 -10.80 0.16
C TRP A 73 -4.49 -10.04 -1.12
N TRP A 74 -4.13 -10.76 -2.18
CA TRP A 74 -3.88 -10.17 -3.49
C TRP A 74 -5.13 -9.49 -4.07
N ARG A 75 -6.32 -10.10 -3.93
CA ARG A 75 -7.59 -9.50 -4.36
C ARG A 75 -8.01 -8.34 -3.44
N GLY A 76 -7.82 -8.49 -2.13
CA GLY A 76 -8.06 -7.41 -1.16
C GLY A 76 -7.17 -6.17 -1.39
N SER A 77 -5.97 -6.37 -1.96
CA SER A 77 -5.04 -5.28 -2.30
C SER A 77 -5.51 -4.35 -3.43
N LEU A 78 -6.47 -4.79 -4.25
CA LEU A 78 -6.93 -4.06 -5.45
C LEU A 78 -7.96 -2.96 -5.15
N LYS A 79 -8.89 -3.21 -4.23
CA LYS A 79 -10.01 -2.28 -3.93
C LYS A 79 -10.10 -1.95 -2.44
N ALA A 80 -10.24 -2.97 -1.62
CA ALA A 80 -10.62 -2.81 -0.21
C ALA A 80 -9.56 -2.07 0.62
N SER A 81 -8.28 -2.35 0.34
CA SER A 81 -7.17 -1.70 1.06
C SER A 81 -6.88 -0.27 0.61
N ASN A 82 -7.27 0.17 -0.60
CA ASN A 82 -6.99 1.55 -1.04
C ASN A 82 -7.76 2.59 -0.21
N MET A 83 -8.87 2.18 0.41
CA MET A 83 -9.70 3.05 1.26
C MET A 83 -9.04 3.36 2.61
N VAL A 84 -8.21 2.44 3.13
CA VAL A 84 -7.62 2.54 4.49
C VAL A 84 -6.10 2.67 4.44
N LEU A 85 -5.44 1.89 3.60
CA LEU A 85 -4.01 1.99 3.27
C LEU A 85 -3.84 2.94 2.08
N THR A 86 -4.26 4.20 2.25
CA THR A 86 -4.20 5.25 1.23
C THR A 86 -2.75 5.59 0.86
N ASN A 87 -2.56 6.33 -0.23
CA ASN A 87 -1.22 6.82 -0.58
C ASN A 87 -0.65 7.76 0.50
N ALA A 88 -1.52 8.49 1.21
CA ALA A 88 -1.17 9.33 2.35
C ALA A 88 -0.64 8.51 3.54
N PHE A 89 -1.28 7.37 3.86
CA PHE A 89 -0.80 6.44 4.88
C PHE A 89 0.66 5.99 4.62
N PHE A 90 0.98 5.67 3.37
CA PHE A 90 2.34 5.27 2.99
C PHE A 90 3.33 6.43 3.05
N ARG A 91 2.92 7.63 2.62
CA ARG A 91 3.73 8.85 2.73
C ARG A 91 4.06 9.18 4.18
N GLN A 92 3.07 9.14 5.08
CA GLN A 92 3.26 9.38 6.51
C GLN A 92 4.24 8.37 7.16
N ARG A 93 4.28 7.14 6.64
CA ARG A 93 5.23 6.09 7.09
C ARG A 93 6.60 6.16 6.39
N GLY A 94 6.85 7.21 5.62
CA GLY A 94 8.13 7.49 4.99
C GLY A 94 8.36 6.79 3.66
N LEU A 95 7.31 6.33 2.97
CA LEU A 95 7.44 5.84 1.59
C LEU A 95 7.44 7.05 0.62
N PRO A 96 8.56 7.36 -0.04
CA PRO A 96 8.61 8.44 -1.02
C PRO A 96 7.79 8.07 -2.26
N ALA A 97 7.26 9.09 -2.95
CA ALA A 97 6.71 8.90 -4.30
C ALA A 97 7.87 8.81 -5.30
N MET A 98 7.77 7.92 -6.28
CA MET A 98 8.78 7.78 -7.33
C MET A 98 8.72 8.87 -8.40
N ALA A 99 7.53 9.42 -8.64
CA ALA A 99 7.30 10.54 -9.54
C ALA A 99 6.73 11.72 -8.75
N PRO A 100 7.03 12.97 -9.14
CA PRO A 100 6.45 14.18 -8.55
C PRO A 100 4.92 14.21 -8.68
#